data_AF-A0A5S9PEV9-F1
#
_entry.id   AF-A0A5S9PEV9-F1
#
_cell.length_a   1.000
_cell.length_b   1.000
_cell.length_c   1.000
_cell.angle_alpha   90.00
_cell.angle_beta   90.00
_cell.angle_gamma   90.00
#
_symmetry.space_group_name_H-M   'P 1'
#
loop_
_entity.id
_entity.type
_entity.pdbx_description
1 polymer ?
#
loop_
_entity_poly.entity_id
_entity_poly.type
_entity_poly.pdbx_seq_one_letter_code
_entity_poly.pdbx_strand_id
1 'polypeptide(L)'
;MSVTNRVTQHAHWLLRIALVSVFFYHGVLKFMNLEGFTQMLPISYTEVVLVALAQVGGSLLLLIGGFKDTPLFDLTTRIGAALNIPVMIGAIAMVHWGRWNFVPTDTHPLGGMEFQVILALVMLYLVITGNQLLHRRIHPRVAYI
;
A
#
# COMPACT_ATOMS: atom_id res chain seq x y z
N MET A 1 -29.97 -8.19 -9.68
CA MET A 1 -28.93 -7.47 -8.90
C MET A 1 -28.95 -6.01 -9.31
N SER A 2 -29.14 -5.08 -8.38
CA SER A 2 -29.07 -3.64 -8.67
C SER A 2 -27.64 -3.24 -9.11
N VAL A 3 -27.50 -2.18 -9.91
CA VAL A 3 -26.20 -1.64 -10.35
C VAL A 3 -25.27 -1.36 -9.15
N THR A 4 -25.84 -0.87 -8.05
CA THR A 4 -25.14 -0.63 -6.77
C THR A 4 -24.45 -1.87 -6.23
N ASN A 5 -25.04 -3.06 -6.38
CA ASN A 5 -24.42 -4.32 -5.91
C ASN A 5 -23.23 -4.76 -6.76
N ARG A 6 -23.16 -4.39 -8.04
CA ARG A 6 -22.00 -4.73 -8.89
C ARG A 6 -20.81 -3.81 -8.60
N VAL A 7 -21.08 -2.52 -8.41
CA VAL A 7 -20.03 -1.52 -8.14
C VAL A 7 -19.36 -1.78 -6.79
N THR A 8 -20.14 -2.08 -5.75
CA THR A 8 -19.61 -2.33 -4.39
C THR A 8 -18.77 -3.61 -4.32
N GLN A 9 -19.11 -4.64 -5.10
CA GLN A 9 -18.35 -5.90 -5.19
C GLN A 9 -16.95 -5.74 -5.78
N HIS A 10 -16.68 -4.64 -6.50
CA HIS A 10 -15.38 -4.35 -7.10
C HIS A 10 -14.67 -3.14 -6.48
N ALA A 11 -15.28 -2.49 -5.48
CA ALA A 11 -14.72 -1.27 -4.88
C ALA A 11 -13.37 -1.50 -4.18
N HIS A 12 -13.08 -2.73 -3.76
CA HIS A 12 -11.80 -3.12 -3.18
C HIS A 12 -10.61 -2.94 -4.15
N TRP A 13 -10.88 -2.90 -5.46
CA TRP A 13 -9.86 -2.60 -6.47
C TRP A 13 -9.41 -1.15 -6.43
N LEU A 14 -10.23 -0.20 -5.98
CA LEU A 14 -9.84 1.21 -5.91
C LEU A 14 -8.65 1.41 -4.98
N LEU A 15 -8.70 0.82 -3.79
CA LEU A 15 -7.60 0.88 -2.82
C LEU A 15 -6.35 0.15 -3.34
N ARG A 16 -6.53 -0.99 -4.03
CA ARG A 16 -5.42 -1.77 -4.59
C ARG A 16 -4.74 -1.03 -5.72
N ILE A 17 -5.50 -0.47 -6.66
CA ILE A 17 -4.98 0.31 -7.77
C ILE A 17 -4.22 1.53 -7.24
N ALA A 18 -4.78 2.24 -6.25
CA ALA A 18 -4.11 3.37 -5.62
C ALA A 18 -2.73 2.95 -5.05
N LEU A 19 -2.68 1.91 -4.22
CA LEU A 19 -1.42 1.44 -3.62
C LEU A 19 -0.46 0.89 -4.66
N VAL A 20 -0.91 -0.03 -5.53
CA VAL A 20 -0.07 -0.66 -6.55
C VAL A 20 0.51 0.37 -7.50
N SER A 21 -0.27 1.36 -7.94
CA SER A 21 0.23 2.40 -8.85
C SER A 21 1.40 3.18 -8.25
N VAL A 22 1.35 3.50 -6.95
CA VAL A 22 2.40 4.24 -6.26
C VAL A 22 3.61 3.35 -5.98
N PHE A 23 3.40 2.23 -5.28
CA PHE A 23 4.50 1.40 -4.80
C PHE A 23 5.18 0.62 -5.93
N PHE A 24 4.44 0.12 -6.91
CA PHE A 24 5.04 -0.54 -8.06
C PHE A 24 5.88 0.43 -8.88
N TYR A 25 5.37 1.63 -9.17
CA TYR A 25 6.10 2.66 -9.89
C TYR A 25 7.40 3.05 -9.17
N HIS A 26 7.31 3.42 -7.88
CA HIS A 26 8.50 3.82 -7.13
C HIS A 26 9.47 2.67 -6.87
N GLY A 27 9.00 1.43 -6.79
CA GLY A 27 9.82 0.24 -6.64
C GLY A 27 10.59 -0.07 -7.93
N VAL A 28 9.93 -0.02 -9.09
CA VAL A 28 10.58 -0.21 -10.40
C VAL A 28 11.64 0.86 -10.65
N LEU A 29 11.35 2.13 -10.35
CA LEU A 29 12.35 3.20 -10.48
C LEU A 29 13.60 2.95 -9.62
N LYS A 30 13.44 2.37 -8.42
CA LYS A 30 14.60 2.00 -7.57
C LYS A 30 15.42 0.89 -8.20
N PHE A 31 14.77 -0.16 -8.73
CA PHE A 31 15.50 -1.22 -9.43
C PHE A 31 16.26 -0.71 -10.66
N MET A 32 15.73 0.29 -11.37
CA MET A 32 16.40 0.89 -12.51
C MET A 32 17.66 1.69 -12.13
N ASN A 33 17.79 2.15 -10.87
CA ASN A 33 18.93 2.94 -10.43
C ASN A 33 19.22 2.79 -8.92
N LEU A 34 19.55 1.59 -8.48
CA LEU A 34 19.80 1.30 -7.05
C LEU A 34 20.94 2.15 -6.48
N GLU A 35 22.02 2.32 -7.24
CA GLU A 35 23.19 3.11 -6.83
C GLU A 35 22.83 4.59 -6.66
N GLY A 36 22.09 5.18 -7.61
CA GLY A 36 21.65 6.57 -7.49
C GLY A 36 20.77 6.81 -6.26
N PHE A 37 19.82 5.91 -5.97
CA PHE A 37 19.00 6.03 -4.76
C PHE A 37 19.80 5.84 -3.47
N THR A 38 20.86 5.03 -3.49
CA THR A 38 21.78 4.86 -2.34
C THR A 38 22.55 6.15 -2.06
N GLN A 39 22.93 6.90 -3.08
CA GLN A 39 23.64 8.17 -2.94
C GLN A 39 22.72 9.34 -2.53
N MET A 40 21.41 9.22 -2.79
CA MET A 40 20.41 10.25 -2.48
C MET A 40 19.80 10.13 -1.08
N LEU A 41 19.86 8.95 -0.47
CA LEU A 41 19.21 8.66 0.81
C LEU A 41 20.24 8.28 1.87
N PRO A 42 19.99 8.58 3.16
CA PRO A 42 20.90 8.22 4.25
C PRO A 42 20.76 6.73 4.65
N ILE A 43 20.76 5.82 3.67
CA ILE A 43 20.61 4.36 3.86
C ILE A 43 21.60 3.59 2.99
N SER A 44 21.92 2.36 3.39
CA SER A 44 22.81 1.46 2.67
C SER A 44 22.20 0.94 1.36
N TYR A 45 23.07 0.48 0.44
CA TYR A 45 22.65 -0.19 -0.79
C TYR A 45 21.70 -1.37 -0.51
N THR A 46 22.01 -2.17 0.52
CA THR A 46 21.17 -3.29 0.95
C THR A 46 19.77 -2.83 1.35
N GLU A 47 19.66 -1.74 2.10
CA GLU A 47 18.36 -1.16 2.48
C GLU A 47 17.58 -0.66 1.26
N VAL A 48 18.25 -0.02 0.29
CA VAL A 48 17.60 0.38 -0.98
C VAL A 48 17.06 -0.84 -1.73
N VAL A 49 17.83 -1.93 -1.81
CA VAL A 49 17.38 -3.18 -2.43
C VAL A 49 16.18 -3.77 -1.69
N LEU A 50 16.21 -3.81 -0.35
CA LEU A 50 15.09 -4.29 0.46
C LEU A 50 13.83 -3.44 0.28
N VAL A 51 13.98 -2.11 0.23
CA VAL A 51 12.88 -1.19 -0.07
C VAL A 51 12.33 -1.46 -1.46
N ALA A 52 13.17 -1.62 -2.49
CA ALA A 52 12.73 -1.91 -3.85
C ALA A 52 11.95 -3.24 -3.93
N LEU A 53 12.47 -4.29 -3.27
CA LEU A 53 11.83 -5.61 -3.17
C LEU A 53 10.47 -5.52 -2.44
N ALA A 54 10.40 -4.81 -1.32
CA ALA A 54 9.16 -4.61 -0.58
C ALA A 54 8.11 -3.85 -1.41
N GLN A 55 8.54 -2.81 -2.13
CA GLN A 55 7.67 -2.01 -3.00
C GLN A 55 7.11 -2.82 -4.16
N VAL A 56 7.96 -3.49 -4.93
CA VAL A 56 7.51 -4.30 -6.08
C VAL A 56 6.79 -5.56 -5.62
N GLY A 57 7.41 -6.35 -4.74
CA GLY A 57 6.86 -7.61 -4.26
C GLY A 57 5.55 -7.41 -3.50
N GLY A 58 5.50 -6.41 -2.60
CA GLY A 58 4.27 -6.05 -1.89
C GLY A 58 3.16 -5.62 -2.83
N SER A 59 3.47 -4.83 -3.87
CA SER A 59 2.49 -4.43 -4.88
C SER A 59 1.95 -5.62 -5.69
N LEU A 60 2.82 -6.52 -6.13
CA LEU A 60 2.42 -7.72 -6.86
C LEU A 60 1.55 -8.64 -6.01
N LEU A 61 1.93 -8.87 -4.75
CA LEU A 61 1.12 -9.62 -3.80
C LEU A 61 -0.24 -8.95 -3.56
N LEU A 62 -0.28 -7.63 -3.42
CA LEU A 62 -1.53 -6.90 -3.24
C LEU A 62 -2.46 -7.02 -4.45
N LEU A 63 -1.90 -6.96 -5.66
CA LEU A 63 -2.62 -7.15 -6.92
C LEU A 63 -3.18 -8.59 -7.01
N ILE A 64 -2.33 -9.59 -6.77
CA ILE A 64 -2.72 -11.00 -6.79
C ILE A 64 -3.81 -11.28 -5.75
N GLY A 65 -3.66 -10.76 -4.53
CA GLY A 65 -4.60 -10.97 -3.43
C GLY A 65 -6.02 -10.45 -3.69
N GLY A 66 -6.21 -9.54 -4.65
CA GLY A 66 -7.51 -8.98 -5.01
C GLY A 66 -8.40 -9.85 -5.90
N PHE A 67 -7.89 -10.94 -6.48
CA PHE A 67 -8.63 -11.73 -7.48
C PHE A 67 -9.63 -12.73 -6.90
N LYS A 68 -9.33 -13.35 -5.76
CA LYS A 68 -10.17 -14.40 -5.17
C LYS A 68 -10.34 -14.17 -3.68
N ASP A 69 -11.46 -14.66 -3.17
CA ASP A 69 -11.78 -14.62 -1.75
C ASP A 69 -11.56 -16.00 -1.13
N THR A 70 -10.28 -16.36 -0.98
CA THR A 70 -9.83 -17.59 -0.32
C THR A 70 -8.79 -17.25 0.75
N PRO A 71 -8.55 -18.11 1.75
CA PRO A 71 -7.56 -17.84 2.80
C PRO A 71 -6.16 -17.51 2.25
N LEU A 72 -5.76 -18.15 1.14
CA LEU A 72 -4.49 -17.85 0.47
C LEU A 72 -4.46 -16.41 -0.05
N PHE A 73 -5.49 -15.98 -0.79
CA PHE A 73 -5.55 -14.64 -1.38
C PHE A 73 -5.76 -13.55 -0.34
N ASP A 74 -6.46 -13.85 0.76
CA ASP A 74 -6.56 -12.99 1.94
C ASP A 74 -5.18 -12.78 2.57
N LEU A 75 -4.42 -13.85 2.80
CA LEU A 75 -3.06 -13.78 3.31
C LEU A 75 -2.13 -13.00 2.36
N THR A 76 -2.24 -13.24 1.05
CA THR A 76 -1.49 -12.50 0.02
C THR A 76 -1.81 -11.00 0.06
N THR A 77 -3.08 -10.61 0.26
CA THR A 77 -3.47 -9.20 0.46
C THR A 77 -2.80 -8.60 1.70
N ARG A 78 -2.88 -9.31 2.84
CA ARG A 78 -2.33 -8.81 4.11
C ARG A 78 -0.82 -8.68 4.07
N ILE A 79 -0.11 -9.70 3.58
CA ILE A 79 1.34 -9.65 3.43
C ILE A 79 1.74 -8.56 2.44
N GLY A 80 1.08 -8.47 1.28
CA GLY A 80 1.37 -7.47 0.27
C GLY A 80 1.25 -6.03 0.79
N ALA A 81 0.18 -5.76 1.57
CA ALA A 81 -0.01 -4.47 2.23
C ALA A 81 1.02 -4.23 3.36
N ALA A 82 1.30 -5.25 4.18
CA ALA A 82 2.21 -5.12 5.32
C ALA A 82 3.66 -4.78 4.91
N LEU A 83 4.15 -5.35 3.80
CA LEU A 83 5.53 -5.14 3.34
C LEU A 83 5.88 -3.67 3.10
N ASN A 84 4.92 -2.85 2.71
CA ASN A 84 5.15 -1.43 2.40
C ASN A 84 4.96 -0.49 3.59
N ILE A 85 4.44 -0.98 4.73
CA ILE A 85 4.27 -0.16 5.95
C ILE A 85 5.64 0.32 6.49
N PRO A 86 6.65 -0.53 6.70
CA PRO A 86 7.97 -0.08 7.13
C PRO A 86 8.61 0.92 6.16
N VAL A 87 8.35 0.78 4.85
CA VAL A 87 8.85 1.70 3.82
C VAL A 87 8.25 3.10 4.00
N MET A 88 6.96 3.20 4.30
CA MET A 88 6.32 4.49 4.61
C MET A 88 6.86 5.09 5.91
N ILE A 89 7.02 4.29 6.96
CA ILE A 89 7.58 4.75 8.22
C ILE A 89 9.00 5.31 8.01
N GLY A 90 9.85 4.59 7.26
CA GLY A 90 11.19 5.04 6.92
C GLY A 90 11.19 6.33 6.10
N ALA A 91 10.35 6.42 5.06
CA ALA A 91 10.24 7.64 4.25
C ALA A 91 9.79 8.84 5.08
N ILE A 92 8.80 8.66 5.97
CA ILE A 92 8.34 9.69 6.89
C ILE A 92 9.49 10.17 7.76
N ALA A 93 10.15 9.26 8.47
CA ALA A 93 11.20 9.59 9.42
C ALA A 93 12.42 10.27 8.77
N MET A 94 12.79 9.85 7.56
CA MET A 94 14.01 10.33 6.90
C MET A 94 13.82 11.60 6.09
N VAL A 95 12.72 11.72 5.33
CA VAL A 95 12.64 12.74 4.26
C VAL A 95 11.33 13.53 4.21
N HIS A 96 10.32 13.19 4.99
CA HIS A 96 9.03 13.90 5.01
C HIS A 96 8.60 14.44 6.39
N TRP A 97 9.39 14.21 7.43
CA TRP A 97 9.07 14.63 8.79
C TRP A 97 9.00 16.16 8.93
N GLY A 98 8.38 16.64 10.01
CA GLY A 98 8.41 18.06 10.39
C GLY A 98 7.28 18.90 9.83
N ARG A 99 6.48 18.38 8.90
CA ARG A 99 5.28 19.05 8.38
C ARG A 99 4.26 18.11 7.76
N TRP A 100 3.00 18.52 7.80
CA TRP A 100 1.89 17.78 7.19
C TRP A 100 1.82 17.97 5.66
N ASN A 101 1.70 19.21 5.20
CA ASN A 101 1.47 19.57 3.79
C ASN A 101 2.46 18.87 2.85
N PHE A 102 1.99 18.27 1.75
CA PHE A 102 2.81 17.54 0.78
C PHE A 102 3.59 18.42 -0.23
N VAL A 103 3.31 19.73 -0.37
CA VAL A 103 3.86 20.61 -1.41
C VAL A 103 5.31 21.05 -1.14
N PRO A 104 6.33 20.63 -1.90
CA PRO A 104 7.75 20.93 -1.61
C PRO A 104 8.07 22.39 -1.24
N THR A 105 9.01 22.57 -0.32
CA THR A 105 9.57 23.89 0.07
C THR A 105 11.07 23.80 0.25
N ASP A 106 11.77 24.94 0.39
CA ASP A 106 13.22 24.97 0.58
C ASP A 106 13.69 24.15 1.79
N THR A 107 12.92 24.17 2.87
CA THR A 107 13.22 23.39 4.09
C THR A 107 12.84 21.91 4.00
N HIS A 108 11.97 21.55 3.06
CA HIS A 108 11.46 20.17 2.88
C HIS A 108 11.28 19.89 1.38
N PRO A 109 12.38 19.62 0.67
CA PRO A 109 12.39 19.52 -0.79
C PRO A 109 11.59 18.33 -1.32
N LEU A 110 11.31 17.31 -0.50
CA LEU A 110 10.45 16.18 -0.85
C LEU A 110 9.00 16.34 -0.38
N GLY A 111 8.64 17.49 0.20
CA GLY A 111 7.32 17.70 0.77
C GLY A 111 7.13 17.03 2.14
N GLY A 112 5.96 17.25 2.75
CA GLY A 112 5.59 16.71 4.06
C GLY A 112 4.90 15.35 4.01
N MET A 113 4.54 14.85 5.18
CA MET A 113 4.18 13.44 5.40
C MET A 113 2.73 13.04 5.06
N GLU A 114 1.86 13.98 4.65
CA GLU A 114 0.44 13.74 4.42
C GLU A 114 0.17 12.50 3.54
N PHE A 115 0.88 12.38 2.41
CA PHE A 115 0.64 11.27 1.48
C PHE A 115 1.09 9.92 2.05
N GLN A 116 2.26 9.89 2.69
CA GLN A 116 2.82 8.67 3.28
C GLN A 116 1.96 8.19 4.44
N VAL A 117 1.41 9.10 5.26
CA VAL A 117 0.49 8.75 6.33
C VAL A 117 -0.80 8.15 5.76
N ILE A 118 -1.41 8.78 4.76
CA ILE A 118 -2.64 8.25 4.13
C ILE A 118 -2.39 6.86 3.54
N LEU A 119 -1.30 6.67 2.79
CA LEU A 119 -0.96 5.37 2.21
C LEU A 119 -0.73 4.31 3.28
N ALA A 120 -0.01 4.65 4.36
CA ALA A 120 0.21 3.75 5.49
C ALA A 120 -1.10 3.33 6.17
N LEU A 121 -2.05 4.25 6.34
CA LEU A 121 -3.36 3.96 6.90
C LEU A 121 -4.19 3.05 6.00
N VAL A 122 -4.17 3.26 4.67
CA VAL A 122 -4.86 2.38 3.71
C VAL A 122 -4.25 0.98 3.71
N MET A 123 -2.92 0.86 3.80
CA MET A 123 -2.26 -0.44 3.93
C MET A 123 -2.60 -1.11 5.26
N LEU A 124 -2.56 -0.38 6.37
CA LEU A 124 -2.94 -0.90 7.68
C LEU A 124 -4.40 -1.39 7.68
N TYR A 125 -5.30 -0.63 7.06
CA TYR A 125 -6.66 -1.06 6.83
C TYR A 125 -6.72 -2.41 6.10
N LEU A 126 -6.01 -2.59 4.99
CA LEU A 126 -5.98 -3.86 4.25
C LEU A 126 -5.30 -5.00 5.04
N VAL A 127 -4.31 -4.70 5.88
CA VAL A 127 -3.70 -5.67 6.81
C VAL A 127 -4.72 -6.15 7.84
N ILE A 128 -5.56 -5.27 8.37
CA ILE A 128 -6.56 -5.59 9.40
C ILE A 128 -7.78 -6.30 8.78
N THR A 129 -8.33 -5.76 7.69
CA THR A 129 -9.56 -6.29 7.09
C THR A 129 -9.32 -7.47 6.17
N GLY A 130 -8.14 -7.55 5.55
CA GLY A 130 -7.87 -8.49 4.45
C GLY A 130 -8.94 -8.37 3.36
N ASN A 131 -9.42 -9.52 2.91
CA ASN A 131 -10.47 -9.69 1.92
C ASN A 131 -11.88 -9.83 2.51
N GLN A 132 -12.07 -9.72 3.84
CA GLN A 132 -13.37 -9.97 4.49
C GLN A 132 -14.51 -9.07 3.99
N LEU A 133 -14.21 -7.92 3.39
CA LEU A 133 -15.22 -7.04 2.80
C LEU A 133 -15.75 -7.56 1.45
N LEU A 134 -15.04 -8.47 0.79
CA LEU A 134 -15.58 -9.29 -0.31
C LEU A 134 -16.65 -10.27 0.19
N HIS A 135 -16.55 -10.66 1.47
CA HIS A 135 -17.37 -11.68 2.11
C HIS A 135 -18.70 -11.17 2.70
N ARG A 136 -19.07 -9.90 2.51
CA ARG A 136 -20.47 -9.48 2.70
C ARG A 136 -21.35 -10.05 1.57
N ARG A 137 -21.29 -11.37 1.39
CA ARG A 137 -22.41 -12.18 0.93
C ARG A 137 -23.56 -11.85 1.85
N ILE A 138 -24.50 -11.10 1.29
CA ILE A 138 -25.96 -11.14 1.43
C ILE A 138 -26.51 -12.34 2.23
N HIS A 139 -26.10 -12.50 3.49
CA HIS A 139 -26.86 -13.23 4.48
C HIS A 139 -27.34 -12.17 5.46
N PRO A 140 -28.61 -11.73 5.37
CA PRO A 140 -29.19 -11.05 6.51
C PRO A 140 -28.97 -12.00 7.69
N ARG A 141 -28.34 -11.51 8.76
CA ARG A 141 -28.41 -12.24 10.02
C ARG A 141 -29.90 -12.32 10.32
N VAL A 142 -30.51 -13.48 10.10
CA VAL A 142 -31.82 -13.77 10.63
C VAL A 142 -31.60 -13.80 12.14
N ALA A 143 -31.87 -12.68 12.78
CA ALA A 143 -31.99 -12.61 14.22
C ALA A 143 -33.23 -13.42 14.57
N TYR A 144 -33.04 -14.69 14.91
CA TYR A 144 -34.04 -15.44 15.65
C TYR A 144 -34.03 -14.87 17.07
N ILE A 145 -35.05 -14.08 17.37
CA ILE A 145 -35.54 -13.82 18.72
C ILE A 145 -36.79 -14.69 18.86
#